data_AF-A0A7Y9I0S1-F1
#
_entry.id   AF-A0A7Y9I0S1-F1
#
_cell.length_a   1.000
_cell.length_b   1.000
_cell.length_c   1.000
_cell.angle_alpha   90.00
_cell.angle_beta   90.00
_cell.angle_gamma   90.00
#
_symmetry.space_group_name_H-M   'P 1'
#
loop_
_entity.id
_entity.type
_entity.pdbx_description
1 polymer ?
#
loop_
_entity_poly.entity_id
_entity_poly.type
_entity_poly.pdbx_seq_one_letter_code
_entity_poly.pdbx_strand_id
1 'polypeptide(L)' 'MEFTQSEKRNITPEKAVQILQKKGIKIELEDAKNLLDFMYFLAKLIVEQNFKK' A
#
# COMPACT_ATOMS: atom_id res chain seq x y z
N MET A 1 16.41 2.82 -1.79
CA MET A 1 16.12 1.84 -0.71
C MET A 1 15.40 0.69 -1.37
N GLU A 2 16.07 -0.44 -1.58
CA GLU A 2 15.48 -1.61 -2.25
C GLU A 2 14.72 -2.43 -1.21
N PHE A 3 13.39 -2.49 -1.35
CA PHE A 3 12.54 -3.35 -0.52
C PHE A 3 12.57 -4.78 -1.08
N THR A 4 13.62 -5.53 -0.76
CA THR A 4 13.79 -6.94 -1.10
C THR A 4 13.28 -7.85 0.03
N GLN A 5 11.96 -7.81 0.28
CA GLN A 5 11.33 -8.90 1.01
C GLN A 5 9.88 -9.02 0.54
N SER A 6 9.51 -10.19 0.06
CA SER A 6 8.16 -10.56 -0.35
C SER A 6 7.24 -10.66 0.87
N GLU A 7 7.07 -9.57 1.62
CA GLU A 7 5.89 -9.42 2.47
C GLU A 7 4.69 -9.47 1.53
N LYS A 8 3.88 -10.53 1.65
CA LYS A 8 2.66 -10.72 0.85
C LYS A 8 1.81 -9.45 0.98
N ARG A 9 1.90 -8.57 -0.01
CA ARG A 9 1.02 -7.40 -0.11
C ARG A 9 -0.39 -7.94 -0.27
N ASN A 10 -1.24 -7.69 0.74
CA ASN A 10 -2.62 -8.14 0.70
C ASN A 10 -3.43 -7.49 -0.43
N ILE A 11 -2.99 -6.31 -0.90
CA ILE A 11 -3.63 -5.54 -1.97
C ILE A 11 -2.58 -5.16 -3.01
N THR A 12 -2.86 -5.45 -4.28
CA THR A 12 -2.02 -5.04 -5.42
C THR A 12 -2.46 -3.66 -5.95
N PRO A 13 -1.62 -2.93 -6.70
CA PRO A 13 -2.00 -1.66 -7.31
C PRO A 13 -3.26 -1.76 -8.18
N GLU A 14 -3.41 -2.83 -8.97
CA GLU A 14 -4.59 -3.07 -9.81
C GLU A 14 -5.84 -3.24 -8.96
N LYS A 15 -5.70 -3.92 -7.81
CA LYS A 15 -6.79 -4.09 -6.86
C LYS A 15 -7.17 -2.77 -6.20
N ALA A 16 -6.20 -1.92 -5.88
CA ALA A 16 -6.44 -0.59 -5.34
C ALA A 16 -7.19 0.29 -6.34
N VAL A 17 -6.80 0.29 -7.62
CA VAL A 17 -7.53 0.99 -8.69
C VAL A 17 -8.98 0.52 -8.75
N GLN A 18 -9.22 -0.79 -8.75
CA GLN A 18 -10.59 -1.33 -8.76
C GLN A 18 -11.43 -0.90 -7.54
N ILE A 19 -10.83 -0.91 -6.34
CA ILE A 19 -11.51 -0.50 -5.10
C ILE A 19 -11.88 0.98 -5.15
N LEU A 20 -10.94 1.83 -5.55
CA LEU A 20 -11.13 3.27 -5.63
C LEU A 20 -12.13 3.64 -6.73
N GLN A 21 -12.07 2.97 -7.88
CA GLN A 21 -13.01 3.17 -8.97
C GLN A 21 -14.45 2.82 -8.56
N LYS A 22 -14.66 1.75 -7.77
CA LYS A 22 -15.98 1.41 -7.21
C LYS A 22 -16.53 2.49 -6.27
N LYS A 23 -15.69 3.38 -5.76
CA LYS A 23 -16.05 4.53 -4.93
C LYS A 23 -16.11 5.84 -5.72
N GLY A 24 -15.99 5.78 -7.05
CA GLY A 24 -16.02 6.96 -7.92
C GLY A 24 -14.67 7.70 -8.01
N ILE A 25 -13.60 7.17 -7.43
CA ILE A 25 -12.27 7.76 -7.46
C ILE A 25 -11.47 7.09 -8.59
N LYS A 26 -11.13 7.85 -9.62
CA LYS A 26 -10.21 7.40 -10.68
C LYS A 26 -8.79 7.79 -10.30
N ILE A 27 -7.89 6.82 -10.38
CA ILE A 27 -6.47 6.97 -10.11
C ILE A 27 -5.71 6.13 -11.13
N GLU A 28 -4.54 6.60 -11.53
CA GLU A 28 -3.67 5.83 -12.42
C GLU A 28 -2.98 4.70 -11.67
N LEU A 29 -2.51 3.69 -12.42
CA LEU A 29 -1.86 2.53 -11.81
C LEU A 29 -0.58 2.92 -11.06
N GLU A 30 0.17 3.88 -11.58
CA GLU A 30 1.40 4.39 -10.97
C GLU A 30 1.12 5.14 -9.66
N ASP A 31 0.08 5.98 -9.65
CA ASP A 31 -0.37 6.65 -8.43
C ASP A 31 -0.90 5.66 -7.38
N ALA A 32 -1.62 4.61 -7.82
CA ALA A 32 -2.06 3.54 -6.94
C ALA A 32 -0.89 2.77 -6.31
N LYS A 33 0.21 2.58 -7.07
CA LYS A 33 1.44 1.98 -6.54
C LYS A 33 2.08 2.88 -5.48
N ASN A 34 2.24 4.17 -5.76
CA ASN A 34 2.79 5.15 -4.82
C ASN A 34 1.95 5.24 -3.53
N LEU A 35 0.62 5.25 -3.68
CA LEU A 35 -0.32 5.24 -2.56
C LEU A 35 -0.13 4.00 -1.68
N LEU A 36 -0.11 2.80 -2.28
CA LEU A 36 0.07 1.57 -1.52
C LEU A 36 1.43 1.50 -0.84
N ASP A 37 2.50 1.90 -1.52
CA ASP A 37 3.84 1.93 -0.93
C ASP A 37 3.89 2.83 0.31
N PHE A 38 3.23 3.99 0.26
CA PHE A 38 3.10 4.88 1.42
C PHE A 38 2.25 4.26 2.54
N MET A 39 1.11 3.64 2.22
CA MET A 39 0.25 3.00 3.22
C MET A 39 0.95 1.84 3.93
N TYR A 40 1.71 1.01 3.20
CA TYR A 40 2.49 -0.08 3.77
C TYR A 40 3.64 0.44 4.65
N PHE A 41 4.31 1.50 4.24
CA PHE A 41 5.31 2.17 5.06
C PHE A 41 4.72 2.64 6.40
N LEU A 42 3.58 3.34 6.37
CA LEU A 42 2.90 3.79 7.58
C LEU A 42 2.46 2.62 8.47
N ALA A 43 1.89 1.58 7.89
CA ALA A 43 1.46 0.40 8.64
C ALA A 43 2.65 -0.25 9.38
N LYS A 44 3.77 -0.44 8.68
CA LYS A 44 5.02 -0.94 9.27
C LYS A 44 5.50 -0.04 10.42
N LEU A 45 5.52 1.27 10.20
CA LEU A 45 5.95 2.24 11.19
C LEU A 45 5.06 2.19 12.46
N ILE A 46 3.74 2.06 12.30
CA ILE A 46 2.80 1.96 13.43
C ILE A 46 3.05 0.66 14.21
N VAL A 47 3.24 -0.46 13.49
CA VAL A 47 3.53 -1.76 14.11
C VAL A 47 4.85 -1.70 14.89
N GLU A 48 5.89 -1.14 14.30
CA GLU A 48 7.19 -1.00 14.95
C GLU A 48 7.12 -0.13 16.21
N GLN A 49 6.44 1.01 16.15
CA GLN A 49 6.37 1.92 17.30
C GLN A 49 5.50 1.42 18.46
N ASN A 50 4.42 0.70 18.18
CA ASN A 50 3.40 0.40 19.20
C ASN A 50 3.41 -1.07 19.64
N PHE A 51 3.98 -1.97 18.84
CA PHE A 51 3.84 -3.41 19.06
C PHE A 51 5.16 -4.19 19.07
N LYS A 52 6.27 -3.61 18.58
CA LYS A 52 7.61 -4.16 18.77
C LYS A 52 8.30 -3.41 19.92
N LYS A 53 8.52 -4.11 21.04
CA LYS A 53 9.38 -3.65 22.13
C LYS A 53 10.85 -3.76 21.74
#